data_AF-A0A8J5QF71-F1
#
_entry.id   AF-A0A8J5QF71-F1
#
_cell.length_a   1.000
_cell.length_b   1.000
_cell.length_c   1.000
_cell.angle_alpha   90.00
_cell.angle_beta   90.00
_cell.angle_gamma   90.00
#
_symmetry.space_group_name_H-M   'P 1'
#
loop_
_entity.id
_entity.type
_entity.pdbx_description
1 polymer ?
#
loop_
_entity_poly.entity_id
_entity_poly.type
_entity_poly.pdbx_seq_one_letter_code
_entity_poly.pdbx_strand_id
1 'polypeptide(L)'
;MQFLTSVATLLLASGAFAKTILLSNDDGWAATNIRATYYKLKEAGHDVFMVAPVSQRSGFCGTFDLPETPTLETNGGFNYPAAGAPSWGHEVDDDH
;
A
#
# COMPACT_ATOMS: atom_id res chain seq x y z
N MET A 1 3.84 45.51 -6.33
CA MET A 1 4.81 44.54 -5.79
C MET A 1 4.18 43.55 -4.81
N GLN A 2 3.33 43.98 -3.86
CA GLN A 2 2.64 43.09 -2.91
C GLN A 2 1.81 41.96 -3.58
N PHE A 3 1.14 42.26 -4.70
CA PHE A 3 0.31 41.27 -5.42
C PHE A 3 1.13 40.11 -6.05
N LEU A 4 2.35 40.39 -6.52
CA LEU A 4 3.25 39.36 -7.06
C LEU A 4 3.81 38.47 -5.94
N THR A 5 4.14 39.05 -4.79
CA THR A 5 4.59 38.29 -3.62
C THR A 5 3.52 37.36 -3.08
N SER A 6 2.24 37.77 -3.06
CA SER A 6 1.14 36.90 -2.57
C SER A 6 0.89 35.68 -3.45
N VAL A 7 1.04 35.80 -4.78
CA VAL A 7 0.91 34.66 -5.72
C VAL A 7 2.06 33.66 -5.53
N ALA A 8 3.28 34.14 -5.33
CA ALA A 8 4.45 33.29 -5.09
C ALA A 8 4.33 32.46 -3.79
N THR A 9 3.77 33.02 -2.73
CA THR A 9 3.55 32.30 -1.46
C THR A 9 2.47 31.23 -1.57
N LEU A 10 1.44 31.44 -2.40
CA LEU A 10 0.36 30.46 -2.62
C LEU A 10 0.84 29.25 -3.46
N LEU A 11 1.76 29.47 -4.40
CA LEU A 11 2.43 28.43 -5.20
C LEU A 11 3.39 27.56 -4.37
N LEU A 12 3.97 28.10 -3.29
CA LEU A 12 4.87 27.36 -2.40
C LEU A 12 4.11 26.58 -1.30
N ALA A 13 2.89 26.99 -0.97
CA ALA A 13 2.05 26.31 0.01
C ALA A 13 1.31 25.08 -0.55
N SER A 14 1.33 24.86 -1.87
CA SER A 14 0.50 23.86 -2.57
C SER A 14 1.11 22.45 -2.68
N GLY A 15 2.17 22.13 -1.93
CA GLY A 15 2.86 20.86 -2.09
C GLY A 15 3.41 20.27 -0.80
N ALA A 16 2.55 19.76 0.08
CA ALA A 16 2.98 18.71 1.00
C ALA A 16 3.15 17.41 0.19
N PHE A 17 4.21 17.33 -0.61
CA PHE A 17 4.58 16.11 -1.32
C PHE A 17 5.17 15.13 -0.32
N ALA A 18 4.33 14.35 0.38
CA ALA A 18 4.79 13.05 0.86
C ALA A 18 5.21 12.28 -0.40
N LYS A 19 6.51 12.31 -0.72
CA LYS A 19 6.97 11.81 -2.01
C LYS A 19 6.67 10.32 -2.12
N THR A 20 6.97 9.58 -1.06
CA THR A 20 6.79 8.12 -0.98
C THR A 20 5.99 7.74 0.29
N ILE A 21 4.98 6.90 0.13
CA ILE A 21 4.09 6.41 1.19
C ILE A 21 4.24 4.88 1.28
N LEU A 22 4.46 4.35 2.48
CA LEU A 22 4.32 2.93 2.77
C LEU A 22 2.89 2.68 3.29
N LEU A 23 2.12 1.89 2.56
CA LEU A 23 0.72 1.57 2.87
C LEU A 23 0.60 0.11 3.31
N SER A 24 -0.09 -0.11 4.43
CA SER A 24 -0.36 -1.45 4.98
C SER A 24 -1.73 -1.48 5.67
N ASN A 25 -2.21 -2.70 5.96
CA ASN A 25 -3.41 -2.98 6.75
C ASN A 25 -3.34 -4.38 7.36
N ASP A 26 -4.37 -4.75 8.12
CA ASP A 26 -4.59 -6.09 8.63
C ASP A 26 -5.59 -6.92 7.80
N ASP A 27 -6.49 -6.30 7.03
CA ASP A 27 -7.46 -7.02 6.19
C ASP A 27 -6.85 -7.82 5.03
N GLY A 28 -5.61 -7.49 4.65
CA GLY A 28 -4.89 -8.08 3.53
C GLY A 28 -4.85 -7.19 2.29
N TRP A 29 -3.85 -7.43 1.44
CA TRP A 29 -3.51 -6.58 0.29
C TRP A 29 -4.64 -6.47 -0.75
N ALA A 30 -5.42 -7.55 -0.93
CA ALA A 30 -6.52 -7.61 -1.89
C ALA A 30 -7.84 -7.02 -1.36
N ALA A 31 -7.88 -6.54 -0.11
CA ALA A 31 -9.10 -5.98 0.46
C ALA A 31 -9.51 -4.66 -0.23
N THR A 32 -10.81 -4.47 -0.45
CA THR A 32 -11.34 -3.33 -1.23
C THR A 32 -10.90 -1.97 -0.68
N ASN A 33 -10.87 -1.80 0.65
CA ASN A 33 -10.57 -0.51 1.28
C ASN A 33 -9.11 -0.08 1.11
N ILE A 34 -8.15 -1.01 1.23
CA ILE A 34 -6.73 -0.69 1.04
C ILE A 34 -6.45 -0.40 -0.44
N ARG A 35 -7.09 -1.13 -1.37
CA ARG A 35 -6.98 -0.85 -2.82
C ARG A 35 -7.55 0.51 -3.18
N ALA A 36 -8.73 0.87 -2.64
CA ALA A 36 -9.33 2.18 -2.85
C ALA A 36 -8.40 3.32 -2.35
N THR A 37 -7.81 3.14 -1.17
CA THR A 37 -6.85 4.09 -0.60
C THR A 37 -5.59 4.21 -1.47
N TYR A 38 -5.01 3.08 -1.87
CA TYR A 38 -3.84 3.01 -2.74
C TYR A 38 -4.05 3.78 -4.04
N TYR A 39 -5.15 3.51 -4.75
CA TYR A 39 -5.45 4.19 -6.01
C TYR A 39 -5.67 5.70 -5.82
N LYS A 40 -6.35 6.12 -4.74
CA LYS A 40 -6.54 7.55 -4.45
C LYS A 40 -5.25 8.28 -4.11
N LEU A 41 -4.31 7.61 -3.43
CA LEU A 41 -2.99 8.18 -3.15
C LEU A 41 -2.13 8.28 -4.44
N LYS A 42 -2.12 7.24 -5.28
CA LYS A 42 -1.42 7.28 -6.58
C LYS A 42 -2.03 8.33 -7.51
N GLU A 43 -3.36 8.45 -7.57
CA GLU A 43 -4.08 9.49 -8.34
C GLU A 43 -3.73 10.92 -7.86
N ALA A 44 -3.50 11.10 -6.56
CA ALA A 44 -3.04 12.37 -5.99
C ALA A 44 -1.56 12.68 -6.28
N GLY A 45 -0.83 11.79 -6.96
CA GLY A 45 0.57 12.00 -7.37
C GLY A 45 1.61 11.52 -6.35
N HIS A 46 1.21 10.70 -5.38
CA HIS A 46 2.15 10.06 -4.46
C HIS A 46 2.78 8.80 -5.07
N ASP A 47 4.04 8.55 -4.75
CA ASP A 47 4.67 7.24 -4.89
C ASP A 47 4.21 6.39 -3.69
N VAL A 48 3.61 5.23 -3.92
CA VAL A 48 2.97 4.43 -2.86
C VAL A 48 3.46 3.00 -3.00
N PHE A 49 4.01 2.46 -1.92
CA PHE A 49 4.40 1.06 -1.78
C PHE A 49 3.37 0.36 -0.92
N MET A 50 2.63 -0.61 -1.47
CA MET A 50 1.73 -1.44 -0.67
C MET A 50 2.46 -2.69 -0.16
N VAL A 51 2.60 -2.77 1.16
CA VAL A 51 3.14 -3.96 1.84
C VAL A 51 2.11 -4.43 2.85
N ALA A 52 1.31 -5.42 2.46
CA ALA A 52 0.19 -5.90 3.25
C ALA A 52 0.13 -7.45 3.23
N PRO A 53 -0.47 -8.08 4.25
CA PRO A 53 -0.49 -9.53 4.36
C PRO A 53 -1.32 -10.18 3.26
N VAL A 54 -0.98 -11.43 2.93
CA VAL A 54 -1.70 -12.24 1.92
C VAL A 54 -3.11 -12.65 2.37
N SER A 55 -3.39 -12.59 3.68
CA SER A 55 -4.63 -13.04 4.31
C SER A 55 -5.05 -12.09 5.44
N GLN A 56 -6.30 -12.21 5.90
CA GLN A 56 -6.85 -11.45 7.02
C GLN A 56 -6.05 -11.68 8.31
N ARG A 57 -5.69 -10.60 9.00
CA ARG A 57 -4.92 -10.51 10.25
C ARG A 57 -5.55 -9.59 11.30
N SER A 58 -6.84 -9.28 11.19
CA SER A 58 -7.55 -8.56 12.25
C SER A 58 -7.44 -9.26 13.59
N GLY A 59 -7.10 -8.48 14.61
CA GLY A 59 -6.85 -8.98 15.97
C GLY A 59 -5.44 -9.52 16.22
N PHE A 60 -4.55 -9.54 15.22
CA PHE A 60 -3.16 -9.99 15.42
C PHE A 60 -2.29 -8.95 16.13
N CYS A 61 -2.77 -7.71 16.32
CA CYS A 61 -2.02 -6.62 16.95
C CYS A 61 -0.64 -6.42 16.27
N GLY A 62 0.41 -6.08 17.03
CA GLY A 62 1.77 -5.95 16.54
C GLY A 62 2.54 -7.27 16.43
N THR A 63 1.84 -8.40 16.27
CA THR A 63 2.51 -9.70 16.06
C THR A 63 3.31 -9.65 14.77
N PHE A 64 4.51 -10.23 14.81
CA PHE A 64 5.41 -10.30 13.68
C PHE A 64 5.81 -11.76 13.47
N ASP A 65 5.44 -12.31 12.32
CA ASP A 65 5.73 -13.68 11.92
C ASP A 65 6.52 -13.68 10.61
N LEU A 66 7.43 -14.64 10.47
CA LEU A 66 8.13 -14.91 9.22
C LEU A 66 7.56 -16.19 8.60
N PRO A 67 7.42 -16.28 7.27
CA PRO A 67 7.03 -17.52 6.62
C PRO A 67 8.02 -18.64 6.94
N GLU A 68 7.51 -19.78 7.43
CA GLU A 68 8.33 -20.97 7.70
C GLU A 68 8.75 -21.70 6.41
N THR A 69 7.99 -21.47 5.32
CA THR A 69 8.18 -22.10 4.02
C THR A 69 8.30 -21.04 2.92
N PRO A 70 8.97 -21.35 1.79
CA PRO A 70 9.10 -20.41 0.68
C PRO A 70 7.80 -20.22 -0.11
N THR A 71 6.78 -21.04 0.15
CA THR A 71 5.50 -21.05 -0.57
C THR A 71 4.33 -21.08 0.40
N LEU A 72 3.21 -20.47 0.03
CA LEU A 72 1.99 -20.48 0.81
C LEU A 72 1.45 -21.90 1.02
N GLU A 73 1.18 -22.26 2.26
CA GLU A 73 0.58 -23.56 2.63
C GLU A 73 -0.92 -23.62 2.34
N THR A 74 -1.59 -22.47 2.33
CA THR A 74 -3.00 -22.31 2.01
C THR A 74 -3.18 -21.25 0.94
N ASN A 75 -4.36 -21.19 0.33
CA ASN A 75 -4.72 -20.05 -0.50
C ASN A 75 -4.69 -18.76 0.33
N GLY A 76 -4.41 -17.64 -0.33
CA GLY A 76 -4.56 -16.30 0.22
C GLY A 76 -6.01 -15.86 0.39
N GLY A 77 -6.19 -14.62 0.83
CA GLY A 77 -7.50 -13.97 0.93
C GLY A 77 -8.28 -14.07 -0.39
N PHE A 78 -9.60 -14.26 -0.30
CA PHE A 78 -10.46 -14.40 -1.49
C PHE A 78 -10.07 -15.55 -2.44
N ASN A 79 -9.39 -16.59 -1.93
CA ASN A 79 -8.83 -17.72 -2.69
C ASN A 79 -7.73 -17.33 -3.70
N TYR A 80 -7.04 -16.21 -3.48
CA TYR A 80 -5.94 -15.76 -4.31
C TYR A 80 -4.84 -15.08 -3.47
N PRO A 81 -3.55 -15.31 -3.77
CA PRO A 81 -3.01 -16.34 -4.68
C PRO A 81 -3.23 -17.76 -4.14
N ALA A 82 -3.12 -18.77 -5.01
CA ALA A 82 -3.32 -20.17 -4.61
C ALA A 82 -2.18 -20.69 -3.72
N ALA A 83 -2.45 -21.75 -2.94
CA ALA A 83 -1.42 -22.50 -2.24
C ALA A 83 -0.31 -22.94 -3.21
N GLY A 84 0.93 -22.90 -2.75
CA GLY A 84 2.13 -23.12 -3.57
C GLY A 84 2.68 -21.86 -4.23
N ALA A 85 1.96 -20.73 -4.22
CA ALA A 85 2.53 -19.43 -4.62
C ALA A 85 3.65 -19.01 -3.65
N PRO A 86 4.60 -18.15 -4.06
CA PRO A 86 5.66 -17.67 -3.17
C PRO A 86 5.12 -16.96 -1.91
N SER A 87 5.77 -17.17 -0.77
CA SER A 87 5.43 -16.50 0.51
C SER A 87 5.72 -15.00 0.50
N TRP A 88 6.56 -14.54 -0.44
CA TRP A 88 6.86 -13.14 -0.70
C TRP A 88 6.69 -12.88 -2.20
N GLY A 89 6.03 -11.79 -2.56
CA GLY A 89 5.79 -11.44 -3.96
C GLY A 89 5.18 -10.06 -4.12
N HIS A 90 4.97 -9.68 -5.37
CA HIS A 90 4.28 -8.46 -5.79
C HIS A 90 3.32 -8.80 -6.93
N GLU A 91 2.43 -7.87 -7.27
CA GLU A 91 1.57 -8.03 -8.43
C GLU A 91 2.41 -7.93 -9.72
N VAL A 92 2.04 -8.66 -10.77
CA VAL A 92 2.81 -8.65 -12.03
C VAL A 92 2.73 -7.31 -12.75
N ASP A 93 1.63 -6.58 -12.57
CA ASP A 93 1.33 -5.32 -13.25
C ASP A 93 1.65 -4.08 -12.38
N ASP A 94 2.12 -4.29 -11.15
CA ASP A 94 2.43 -3.22 -10.20
C ASP A 94 3.67 -3.58 -9.38
N ASP A 95 4.74 -2.80 -9.56
CA ASP A 95 6.04 -3.06 -8.94
C ASP A 95 6.14 -2.51 -7.51
N HIS A 96 5.15 -1.71 -7.04
CA HIS A 96 5.06 -1.22 -5.66
C HIS A 96 3.71 -0.61 -5.27
#